data_AF-A0A963NY17-F1
#
_entry.id   AF-A0A963NY17-F1
#
_cell.length_a   1.000
_cell.length_b   1.000
_cell.length_c   1.000
_cell.angle_alpha   90.00
_cell.angle_beta   90.00
_cell.angle_gamma   90.00
#
_symmetry.space_group_name_H-M   'P 1'
#
loop_
_entity.id
_entity.type
_entity.pdbx_description
1 polymer ?
#
loop_
_entity_poly.entity_id
_entity_poly.type
_entity_poly.pdbx_seq_one_letter_code
_entity_poly.pdbx_strand_id
1 'polypeptide(L)'
;MWRWSSIFLGLAVLLLPCTGVRAQGPSADCGSPIGKWDWPTGGVVTIVPGGQLSWAPVAGGPAVFTATWACDTNDGQIVIAWPQGITDRLRLSADGERLDGANDRGVTLAARRWREVEAVVPAGPVPPALVGTWLLEVMLPTPQGPVAVVWTIAADGSYVIHAGPSSHAGTMTAQGGNWEQAATTSDFTDGGTYALPNWARLQTRARSGMGGWNRIQPDLVLPVIEVSGQILPSGLPELASRARMVARTWRPDAELVGIEFEQRDSNQWNAKDEAELRYVSPASGGGLVMTIATDGTWFFAHDVVNWGSGAIPDGFLDLPAVWAIARQHGLVPPLARADLQVWQPGDAPILAWRLSSDRGEKRGVSLDGVGGTLLEGDLSGYVAAYNAQWQAAAEGLRRLFAPARQASGWSSGSSGWDSGSSSSSSSSSSDSGSSSSSGYDTASQNSWGAGDMDAYNRIQSGTPTGDDCYRYGC
;
A
#
# COMPACT_ATOMS: atom_id res chain seq x y z
N MET A 1 -9.45 70.14 3.32
CA MET A 1 -10.68 70.21 4.15
C MET A 1 -11.48 68.96 3.94
N TRP A 2 -11.51 68.08 4.94
CA TRP A 2 -12.21 66.81 4.94
C TRP A 2 -13.71 67.04 5.16
N ARG A 3 -14.57 66.38 4.37
CA ARG A 3 -16.00 66.25 4.67
C ARG A 3 -16.36 64.77 4.74
N TRP A 4 -16.69 64.34 5.95
CA TRP A 4 -17.28 63.06 6.27
C TRP A 4 -18.70 63.00 5.68
N SER A 5 -19.04 61.91 4.99
CA SER A 5 -20.42 61.55 4.67
C SER A 5 -20.77 60.27 5.41
N SER A 6 -21.67 60.39 6.37
CA SER A 6 -22.27 59.29 7.13
C SER A 6 -23.15 58.46 6.21
N ILE A 7 -22.87 57.16 6.08
CA ILE A 7 -23.75 56.18 5.47
C ILE A 7 -24.53 55.50 6.60
N PHE A 8 -25.86 55.67 6.57
CA PHE A 8 -26.80 54.93 7.41
C PHE A 8 -26.89 53.48 6.92
N LEU A 9 -26.53 52.51 7.78
CA LEU A 9 -26.84 51.09 7.59
C LEU A 9 -28.30 50.85 8.00
N GLY A 10 -29.17 50.59 7.03
CA GLY A 10 -30.51 50.07 7.24
C GLY A 10 -30.45 48.55 7.47
N LEU A 11 -30.80 48.12 8.67
CA LEU A 11 -30.97 46.71 9.06
C LEU A 11 -32.30 46.18 8.47
N ALA A 12 -32.25 45.42 7.38
CA ALA A 12 -33.40 44.71 6.85
C ALA A 12 -33.60 43.39 7.60
N VAL A 13 -34.62 43.33 8.45
CA VAL A 13 -35.09 42.12 9.13
C VAL A 13 -35.92 41.30 8.14
N LEU A 14 -35.36 40.19 7.65
CA LEU A 14 -36.06 39.20 6.84
C LEU A 14 -36.96 38.34 7.75
N LEU A 15 -38.26 38.59 7.71
CA LEU A 15 -39.28 37.73 8.31
C LEU A 15 -39.51 36.51 7.40
N LEU A 16 -38.95 35.36 7.77
CA LEU A 16 -39.26 34.07 7.17
C LEU A 16 -40.61 33.56 7.70
N PRO A 17 -41.55 33.13 6.85
CA PRO A 17 -42.81 32.54 7.30
C PRO A 17 -42.54 31.19 7.99
N CYS A 18 -43.02 31.06 9.23
CA CYS A 18 -43.14 29.78 9.92
C CYS A 18 -44.16 28.89 9.19
N THR A 19 -43.67 28.04 8.28
CA THR A 19 -44.43 26.88 7.83
C THR A 19 -44.47 25.87 8.96
N GLY A 20 -45.66 25.67 9.52
CA GLY A 20 -45.93 24.71 10.56
C GLY A 20 -45.48 23.30 10.15
N VAL A 21 -44.64 22.69 10.98
CA VAL A 21 -44.36 21.26 10.96
C VAL A 21 -45.66 20.54 11.30
N ARG A 22 -46.39 20.11 10.26
CA ARG A 22 -47.46 19.12 10.41
C ARG A 22 -46.79 17.82 10.87
N ALA A 23 -47.24 17.30 12.01
CA ALA A 23 -46.94 15.93 12.40
C ALA A 23 -47.32 14.99 11.24
N GLN A 24 -46.31 14.39 10.62
CA GLN A 24 -46.47 13.32 9.65
C GLN A 24 -47.11 12.14 10.37
N GLY A 25 -48.26 11.69 9.86
CA GLY A 25 -48.80 10.36 10.20
C GLY A 25 -47.78 9.26 9.82
N PRO A 26 -48.01 8.01 10.25
CA PRO A 26 -47.03 6.92 10.16
C PRO A 26 -46.39 6.89 8.77
N SER A 27 -45.09 7.20 8.73
CA SER A 27 -44.26 7.12 7.53
C SER A 27 -44.40 5.72 6.96
N ALA A 28 -44.66 5.63 5.65
CA ALA A 28 -44.58 4.38 4.90
C ALA A 28 -43.12 3.92 4.89
N ASP A 29 -42.71 3.31 5.99
CA ASP A 29 -41.40 2.70 6.17
C ASP A 29 -41.37 1.46 5.27
N CYS A 30 -40.34 1.27 4.45
CA CYS A 30 -40.20 0.11 3.57
C CYS A 30 -40.00 -1.22 4.33
N GLY A 31 -40.24 -1.21 5.65
CA GLY A 31 -39.70 -2.17 6.61
C GLY A 31 -38.17 -2.12 6.64
N SER A 32 -37.56 -3.10 7.31
CA SER A 32 -36.11 -3.26 7.35
C SER A 32 -35.66 -4.32 6.33
N PRO A 33 -35.31 -3.92 5.08
CA PRO A 33 -34.72 -4.85 4.11
C PRO A 33 -33.29 -5.25 4.48
N ILE A 34 -32.74 -4.71 5.57
CA ILE A 34 -31.40 -5.01 6.05
C ILE A 34 -31.28 -6.51 6.34
N GLY A 35 -30.22 -7.11 5.81
CA GLY A 35 -29.95 -8.54 5.93
C GLY A 35 -29.42 -9.16 4.64
N LYS A 36 -29.31 -10.49 4.66
CA LYS A 36 -28.91 -11.31 3.52
C LYS A 36 -30.15 -11.85 2.82
N TRP A 37 -30.10 -11.95 1.50
CA TRP A 37 -31.22 -12.35 0.65
C TRP A 37 -30.75 -13.33 -0.41
N ASP A 38 -31.43 -14.47 -0.52
CA ASP A 38 -31.30 -15.41 -1.63
C ASP A 38 -31.84 -14.76 -2.91
N TRP A 39 -30.96 -14.49 -3.85
CA TRP A 39 -31.27 -13.72 -5.05
C TRP A 39 -31.52 -14.65 -6.25
N PRO A 40 -32.53 -14.37 -7.10
CA PRO A 40 -32.90 -15.23 -8.23
C PRO A 40 -31.77 -15.58 -9.21
N THR A 41 -30.71 -14.79 -9.23
CA THR A 41 -29.54 -14.99 -10.11
C THR A 41 -28.50 -15.95 -9.53
N GLY A 42 -28.77 -16.63 -8.41
CA GLY A 42 -27.89 -17.64 -7.82
C GLY A 42 -26.82 -17.06 -6.87
N GLY A 43 -27.16 -15.99 -6.15
CA GLY A 43 -26.25 -15.31 -5.22
C GLY A 43 -26.95 -14.79 -3.98
N VAL A 44 -26.17 -14.28 -3.03
CA VAL A 44 -26.65 -13.64 -1.80
C VAL A 44 -26.48 -12.14 -1.93
N VAL A 45 -27.58 -11.40 -1.82
CA VAL A 45 -27.56 -9.94 -1.67
C VAL A 45 -27.52 -9.58 -0.19
N THR A 46 -26.49 -8.85 0.23
CA THR A 46 -26.39 -8.29 1.59
C THR A 46 -26.72 -6.81 1.55
N ILE A 47 -27.89 -6.44 2.09
CA ILE A 47 -28.34 -5.06 2.23
C ILE A 47 -27.91 -4.54 3.60
N VAL A 48 -27.14 -3.45 3.65
CA VAL A 48 -26.66 -2.83 4.89
C VAL A 48 -27.29 -1.45 5.11
N PRO A 49 -27.31 -0.93 6.35
CA PRO A 49 -27.67 0.47 6.60
C PRO A 49 -26.80 1.43 5.78
N GLY A 50 -27.36 2.58 5.41
CA GLY A 50 -26.61 3.62 4.67
C GLY A 50 -26.69 3.52 3.14
N GLY A 51 -27.63 2.72 2.61
CA GLY A 51 -27.96 2.71 1.18
C GLY A 51 -26.96 1.95 0.30
N GLN A 52 -26.13 1.10 0.89
CA GLN A 52 -25.19 0.22 0.17
C GLN A 52 -25.67 -1.24 0.24
N LEU A 53 -25.36 -2.02 -0.78
CA LEU A 53 -25.50 -3.47 -0.75
C LEU A 53 -24.40 -4.15 -1.56
N SER A 54 -24.22 -5.45 -1.32
CA SER A 54 -23.32 -6.30 -2.10
C SER A 54 -24.04 -7.55 -2.58
N TRP A 55 -23.67 -8.07 -3.75
CA TRP A 55 -24.08 -9.38 -4.24
C TRP A 55 -22.86 -10.29 -4.30
N ALA A 56 -22.97 -11.54 -3.84
CA ALA A 56 -21.93 -12.56 -3.97
C ALA A 56 -22.54 -13.89 -4.46
N PRO A 57 -21.87 -14.67 -5.32
CA PRO A 57 -22.37 -15.96 -5.76
C PRO A 57 -22.39 -16.97 -4.58
N VAL A 58 -23.40 -17.84 -4.53
CA VAL A 58 -23.50 -18.88 -3.47
C VAL A 58 -22.34 -19.87 -3.53
N ALA A 59 -21.76 -20.10 -4.72
CA ALA A 59 -20.68 -21.07 -4.94
C ALA A 59 -19.28 -20.61 -4.47
N GLY A 60 -19.17 -19.54 -3.69
CA GLY A 60 -17.89 -19.08 -3.13
C GLY A 60 -16.90 -18.51 -4.16
N GLY A 61 -17.39 -18.05 -5.32
CA GLY A 61 -16.55 -17.46 -6.37
C GLY A 61 -16.30 -15.95 -6.19
N PRO A 62 -15.20 -15.42 -6.75
CA PRO A 62 -14.92 -13.99 -6.74
C PRO A 62 -15.81 -13.26 -7.77
N ALA A 63 -16.94 -12.74 -7.30
CA ALA A 63 -17.62 -11.60 -7.89
C ALA A 63 -18.47 -10.93 -6.81
N VAL A 64 -17.96 -9.84 -6.24
CA VAL A 64 -18.74 -8.96 -5.34
C VAL A 64 -19.11 -7.72 -6.14
N PHE A 65 -20.36 -7.64 -6.62
CA PHE A 65 -20.86 -6.38 -7.15
C PHE A 65 -21.40 -5.56 -5.99
N THR A 66 -21.00 -4.29 -5.90
CA THR A 66 -21.64 -3.32 -5.00
C THR A 66 -22.74 -2.60 -5.75
N ALA A 67 -23.84 -2.30 -5.05
CA ALA A 67 -24.93 -1.50 -5.59
C ALA A 67 -25.44 -0.55 -4.51
N THR A 68 -26.29 0.39 -4.92
CA THR A 68 -26.96 1.28 -3.96
C THR A 68 -28.42 0.89 -3.81
N TRP A 69 -28.98 1.19 -2.64
CA TRP A 69 -30.42 1.03 -2.41
C TRP A 69 -31.00 2.23 -1.68
N ALA A 70 -32.27 2.49 -1.91
CA ALA A 70 -33.06 3.49 -1.21
C ALA A 70 -34.48 2.99 -0.97
N CYS A 71 -35.16 3.56 0.03
CA CYS A 71 -36.59 3.39 0.23
C CYS A 71 -37.33 4.53 -0.49
N ASP A 72 -38.16 4.18 -1.47
CA ASP A 72 -39.14 5.09 -2.06
C ASP A 72 -40.34 5.19 -1.12
N THR A 73 -40.37 6.26 -0.34
CA THR A 73 -41.36 6.49 0.72
C THR A 73 -42.77 6.75 0.19
N ASN A 74 -42.93 7.00 -1.12
CA ASN A 74 -44.25 7.20 -1.71
C ASN A 74 -44.99 5.86 -1.86
N ASP A 75 -44.26 4.82 -2.27
CA ASP A 75 -44.85 3.53 -2.66
C ASP A 75 -44.42 2.36 -1.76
N GLY A 76 -43.61 2.64 -0.73
CA GLY A 76 -43.03 1.65 0.18
C GLY A 76 -42.13 0.65 -0.54
N GLN A 77 -41.48 1.08 -1.63
CA GLN A 77 -40.64 0.22 -2.47
C GLN A 77 -39.17 0.39 -2.12
N ILE A 78 -38.45 -0.72 -2.11
CA ILE A 78 -37.00 -0.76 -2.06
C ILE A 78 -36.50 -0.65 -3.50
N VAL A 79 -35.75 0.40 -3.78
CA VAL A 79 -35.18 0.67 -5.10
C VAL A 79 -33.70 0.34 -5.06
N ILE A 80 -33.25 -0.63 -5.86
CA ILE A 80 -31.85 -1.04 -5.96
C ILE A 80 -31.32 -0.60 -7.32
N ALA A 81 -30.24 0.17 -7.34
CA ALA A 81 -29.59 0.62 -8.56
C ALA A 81 -28.26 -0.12 -8.75
N TRP A 82 -28.23 -1.02 -9.73
CA TRP A 82 -27.06 -1.83 -10.07
C TRP A 82 -26.09 -1.08 -11.01
N PRO A 83 -24.77 -1.33 -10.90
CA PRO A 83 -23.77 -0.70 -11.78
C PRO A 83 -23.99 -0.90 -13.28
N GLN A 84 -24.69 -1.98 -13.66
CA GLN A 84 -25.00 -2.31 -15.05
C GLN A 84 -26.18 -1.49 -15.62
N GLY A 85 -26.66 -0.48 -14.88
CA GLY A 85 -27.79 0.36 -15.29
C GLY A 85 -29.13 -0.36 -15.23
N ILE A 86 -29.27 -1.33 -14.32
CA ILE A 86 -30.54 -2.02 -14.02
C ILE A 86 -31.06 -1.49 -12.69
N THR A 87 -32.34 -1.15 -12.65
CA THR A 87 -33.00 -0.71 -11.42
C THR A 87 -34.06 -1.71 -11.01
N ASP A 88 -33.92 -2.30 -9.81
CA ASP A 88 -34.93 -3.19 -9.24
C ASP A 88 -35.85 -2.40 -8.31
N ARG A 89 -37.15 -2.65 -8.41
CA ARG A 89 -38.17 -2.08 -7.52
C ARG A 89 -38.90 -3.21 -6.81
N LEU A 90 -38.63 -3.37 -5.52
CA LEU A 90 -39.06 -4.50 -4.70
C LEU A 90 -39.94 -4.04 -3.54
N ARG A 91 -40.82 -4.91 -3.05
CA ARG A 91 -41.57 -4.71 -1.81
C ARG A 91 -41.23 -5.81 -0.83
N LEU A 92 -41.02 -5.42 0.43
CA LEU A 92 -40.88 -6.35 1.53
C LEU A 92 -42.25 -6.92 1.90
N SER A 93 -42.35 -8.23 2.00
CA SER A 93 -43.53 -8.91 2.52
C SER A 93 -43.79 -8.52 3.97
N ALA A 94 -45.06 -8.63 4.42
CA ALA A 94 -45.44 -8.23 5.78
C ALA A 94 -44.74 -9.05 6.88
N ASP A 95 -44.31 -10.28 6.59
CA ASP A 95 -43.53 -11.13 7.50
C ASP A 95 -42.02 -10.81 7.49
N GLY A 96 -41.56 -9.92 6.60
CA GLY A 96 -40.15 -9.55 6.46
C GLY A 96 -39.27 -10.63 5.81
N GLU A 97 -39.83 -11.70 5.26
CA GLU A 97 -39.10 -12.87 4.76
C GLU A 97 -38.95 -12.91 3.23
N ARG A 98 -39.63 -12.04 2.49
CA ARG A 98 -39.61 -12.03 1.02
C ARG A 98 -39.52 -10.61 0.46
N LEU A 99 -38.75 -10.45 -0.59
CA LEU A 99 -38.73 -9.26 -1.45
C LEU A 99 -39.29 -9.64 -2.80
N ASP A 100 -40.34 -8.97 -3.26
CA ASP A 100 -40.93 -9.22 -4.58
C ASP A 100 -41.10 -7.94 -5.38
N GLY A 101 -40.91 -8.03 -6.69
CA GLY A 101 -41.16 -6.92 -7.59
C GLY A 101 -40.65 -7.20 -8.99
N ALA A 102 -40.17 -6.17 -9.66
CA ALA A 102 -39.59 -6.28 -10.97
C ALA A 102 -38.50 -5.23 -11.19
N ASN A 103 -37.64 -5.48 -12.16
CA ASN A 103 -36.71 -4.46 -12.62
C ASN A 103 -37.33 -3.55 -13.70
N ASP A 104 -36.63 -2.49 -14.04
CA ASP A 104 -36.97 -1.53 -15.10
C ASP A 104 -37.07 -2.14 -16.51
N ARG A 105 -36.68 -3.41 -16.67
CA ARG A 105 -36.85 -4.21 -17.90
C ARG A 105 -38.06 -5.15 -17.84
N GLY A 106 -38.85 -5.10 -16.77
CA GLY A 106 -40.05 -5.94 -16.59
C GLY A 106 -39.76 -7.37 -16.13
N VAL A 107 -38.52 -7.72 -15.79
CA VAL A 107 -38.18 -9.04 -15.25
C VAL A 107 -38.67 -9.11 -13.81
N THR A 108 -39.51 -10.11 -13.51
CA THR A 108 -40.01 -10.35 -12.15
C THR A 108 -38.88 -10.88 -11.26
N LEU A 109 -38.77 -10.33 -10.06
CA LEU A 109 -37.78 -10.69 -9.05
C LEU A 109 -38.48 -11.12 -7.78
N ALA A 110 -38.01 -12.21 -7.19
CA ALA A 110 -38.48 -12.72 -5.90
C ALA A 110 -37.28 -13.23 -5.11
N ALA A 111 -36.84 -12.46 -4.12
CA ALA A 111 -35.78 -12.86 -3.22
C ALA A 111 -36.36 -13.30 -1.88
N ARG A 112 -35.75 -14.30 -1.26
CA ARG A 112 -36.12 -14.76 0.09
C ARG A 112 -35.06 -14.33 1.07
N ARG A 113 -35.44 -14.03 2.30
CA ARG A 113 -34.46 -13.76 3.35
C ARG A 113 -33.55 -14.98 3.42
N TRP A 114 -32.25 -14.75 3.24
CA TRP A 114 -31.24 -15.78 3.32
C TRP A 114 -31.20 -16.21 4.77
N ARG A 115 -31.97 -17.25 5.06
CA ARG A 115 -31.67 -18.12 6.17
C ARG A 115 -30.47 -18.88 5.67
N GLU A 116 -29.37 -18.79 6.41
CA GLU A 116 -28.35 -19.82 6.31
C GLU A 116 -29.12 -21.09 6.62
N VAL A 117 -29.61 -21.75 5.57
CA VAL A 117 -29.98 -23.14 5.66
C VAL A 117 -28.72 -23.69 6.25
N GLU A 118 -28.82 -24.22 7.46
CA GLU A 118 -27.82 -25.07 8.06
C GLU A 118 -27.76 -26.25 7.09
N ALA A 119 -27.13 -26.00 5.94
CA ALA A 119 -26.78 -26.98 4.98
C ALA A 119 -26.01 -27.92 5.85
N VAL A 120 -26.44 -29.17 5.84
CA VAL A 120 -25.60 -30.27 6.26
C VAL A 120 -24.48 -30.34 5.22
N VAL A 121 -23.66 -29.28 5.15
CA VAL A 121 -22.26 -29.36 4.82
C VAL A 121 -21.81 -30.46 5.77
N PRO A 122 -21.35 -31.62 5.26
CA PRO A 122 -20.81 -32.64 6.14
C PRO A 122 -19.86 -31.91 7.07
N ALA A 123 -20.17 -31.90 8.38
CA ALA A 123 -19.50 -31.03 9.33
C ALA A 123 -18.02 -31.25 9.15
N GLY A 124 -17.37 -30.30 8.48
CA GLY A 124 -15.94 -30.35 8.27
C GLY A 124 -15.30 -30.38 9.65
N PRO A 125 -14.04 -30.78 9.75
CA PRO A 125 -13.33 -30.70 11.03
C PRO A 125 -13.37 -29.28 11.61
N VAL A 126 -13.67 -28.24 10.81
CA VAL A 126 -13.77 -26.84 11.23
C VAL A 126 -15.15 -26.24 10.85
N PRO A 127 -15.82 -25.46 11.72
CA PRO A 127 -17.06 -24.77 11.39
C PRO A 127 -16.82 -23.67 10.35
N PRO A 128 -17.75 -23.42 9.41
CA PRO A 128 -17.61 -22.40 8.38
C PRO A 128 -17.26 -21.00 8.92
N ALA A 129 -17.76 -20.67 10.12
CA ALA A 129 -17.50 -19.39 10.76
C ALA A 129 -16.05 -19.23 11.28
N LEU A 130 -15.24 -20.29 11.39
CA LEU A 130 -13.81 -20.21 11.67
C LEU A 130 -12.94 -20.20 10.41
N VAL A 131 -13.47 -20.69 9.28
CA VAL A 131 -12.75 -20.74 8.00
C VAL A 131 -12.42 -19.32 7.54
N GLY A 132 -11.16 -19.10 7.15
CA GLY A 132 -10.64 -17.83 6.66
C GLY A 132 -9.30 -17.45 7.30
N THR A 133 -8.87 -16.22 7.04
CA THR A 133 -7.59 -15.68 7.51
C THR A 133 -7.81 -14.75 8.70
N TRP A 134 -7.01 -14.94 9.74
CA TRP A 134 -7.12 -14.24 11.01
C TRP A 134 -5.78 -13.60 11.37
N LEU A 135 -5.81 -12.39 11.89
CA LEU A 135 -4.64 -11.70 12.42
C LEU A 135 -4.74 -11.58 13.92
N LEU A 136 -3.69 -11.96 14.63
CA LEU A 136 -3.59 -11.72 16.07
C LEU A 136 -3.59 -10.21 16.37
N GLU A 137 -4.46 -9.77 17.26
CA GLU A 137 -4.64 -8.37 17.69
C GLU A 137 -3.37 -7.76 18.27
N VAL A 138 -2.48 -8.59 18.81
CA VAL A 138 -1.23 -8.18 19.44
C VAL A 138 -0.08 -8.81 18.67
N MET A 139 0.92 -8.00 18.31
CA MET A 139 2.16 -8.54 17.75
C MET A 139 2.91 -9.36 18.78
N LEU A 140 3.48 -10.49 18.36
CA LEU A 140 4.35 -11.27 19.24
C LEU A 140 5.73 -10.62 19.31
N PRO A 141 6.26 -10.32 20.50
CA PRO A 141 7.62 -9.84 20.63
C PRO A 141 8.59 -10.97 20.25
N THR A 142 9.53 -10.69 19.34
CA THR A 142 10.65 -11.60 19.02
C THR A 142 11.99 -10.87 19.18
N PRO A 143 13.12 -11.59 19.30
CA PRO A 143 14.45 -10.96 19.32
C PRO A 143 14.74 -10.07 18.11
N GLN A 144 14.11 -10.35 16.97
CA GLN A 144 14.24 -9.59 15.71
C GLN A 144 13.24 -8.44 15.60
N GLY A 145 12.40 -8.22 16.62
CA GLY A 145 11.33 -7.22 16.63
C GLY A 145 9.94 -7.85 16.78
N PRO A 146 8.90 -7.03 16.95
CA PRO A 146 7.53 -7.54 16.99
C PRO A 146 7.14 -8.15 15.63
N VAL A 147 6.44 -9.29 15.64
CA VAL A 147 5.99 -10.01 14.44
C VAL A 147 4.48 -10.13 14.47
N ALA A 148 3.81 -9.80 13.36
CA ALA A 148 2.38 -10.05 13.22
C ALA A 148 2.14 -11.55 12.97
N VAL A 149 1.08 -12.09 13.57
CA VAL A 149 0.74 -13.52 13.43
C VAL A 149 -0.52 -13.64 12.60
N VAL A 150 -0.40 -14.32 11.48
CA VAL A 150 -1.52 -14.61 10.57
C VAL A 150 -1.84 -16.09 10.67
N TRP A 151 -3.11 -16.42 10.85
CA TRP A 151 -3.62 -17.78 10.95
C TRP A 151 -4.70 -18.00 9.89
N THR A 152 -4.38 -18.82 8.89
CA THR A 152 -5.29 -19.21 7.82
C THR A 152 -5.86 -20.58 8.15
N ILE A 153 -7.18 -20.70 8.18
CA ILE A 153 -7.90 -21.93 8.51
C ILE A 153 -8.79 -22.30 7.32
N ALA A 154 -8.62 -23.49 6.77
CA ALA A 154 -9.44 -24.02 5.68
C ALA A 154 -10.59 -24.89 6.19
N ALA A 155 -11.61 -25.09 5.35
CA ALA A 155 -12.79 -25.89 5.69
C ALA A 155 -12.48 -27.40 5.86
N ASP A 156 -11.43 -27.89 5.20
CA ASP A 156 -10.95 -29.27 5.33
C ASP A 156 -10.11 -29.51 6.59
N GLY A 157 -9.92 -28.48 7.42
CA GLY A 157 -9.13 -28.53 8.64
C GLY A 157 -7.64 -28.30 8.42
N SER A 158 -7.16 -28.10 7.19
CA SER A 158 -5.79 -27.62 7.01
C SER A 158 -5.65 -26.18 7.55
N TYR A 159 -4.49 -25.88 8.12
CA TYR A 159 -4.18 -24.51 8.56
C TYR A 159 -2.73 -24.14 8.28
N VAL A 160 -2.48 -22.84 8.20
CA VAL A 160 -1.14 -22.25 8.13
C VAL A 160 -1.06 -21.09 9.12
N ILE A 161 0.02 -21.04 9.90
CA ILE A 161 0.40 -19.89 10.72
C ILE A 161 1.65 -19.25 10.13
N HIS A 162 1.57 -17.96 9.82
CA HIS A 162 2.72 -17.12 9.48
C HIS A 162 3.10 -16.27 10.70
N ALA A 163 4.27 -16.56 11.28
CA ALA A 163 4.77 -15.92 12.50
C ALA A 163 6.30 -15.77 12.47
N GLY A 164 6.87 -15.45 11.30
CA GLY A 164 8.32 -15.35 11.12
C GLY A 164 9.00 -16.71 11.34
N PRO A 165 10.07 -16.82 12.16
CA PRO A 165 10.75 -18.09 12.45
C PRO A 165 9.86 -19.17 13.07
N SER A 166 8.70 -18.81 13.62
CA SER A 166 7.74 -19.73 14.23
C SER A 166 6.59 -20.12 13.29
N SER A 167 6.72 -19.85 11.99
CA SER A 167 5.71 -20.25 10.99
C SER A 167 5.62 -21.77 10.87
N HIS A 168 4.39 -22.29 10.76
CA HIS A 168 4.13 -23.72 10.65
C HIS A 168 2.77 -23.98 10.00
N ALA A 169 2.55 -25.20 9.53
CA ALA A 169 1.28 -25.64 8.95
C ALA A 169 0.89 -27.00 9.52
N GLY A 170 -0.39 -27.35 9.42
CA GLY A 170 -0.86 -28.65 9.89
C GLY A 170 -2.36 -28.83 9.78
N THR A 171 -2.92 -29.61 10.71
CA THR A 171 -4.35 -29.90 10.79
C THR A 171 -4.96 -29.31 12.05
N MET A 172 -6.21 -28.90 11.94
CA MET A 172 -7.02 -28.29 12.97
C MET A 172 -8.40 -28.96 12.99
N THR A 173 -8.92 -29.15 14.19
CA THR A 173 -10.34 -29.45 14.40
C THR A 173 -10.95 -28.41 15.32
N ALA A 174 -12.22 -28.10 15.13
CA ALA A 174 -12.97 -27.19 15.97
C ALA A 174 -14.45 -27.59 16.01
N GLN A 175 -14.97 -27.81 17.20
CA GLN A 175 -16.37 -28.17 17.40
C GLN A 175 -16.85 -27.77 18.79
N GLY A 176 -18.09 -27.29 18.88
CA GLY A 176 -18.73 -26.99 20.17
C GLY A 176 -17.96 -25.98 21.02
N GLY A 177 -17.32 -24.98 20.41
CA GLY A 177 -16.50 -23.99 21.11
C GLY A 177 -15.12 -24.47 21.55
N ASN A 178 -14.72 -25.70 21.21
CA ASN A 178 -13.36 -26.23 21.43
C ASN A 178 -12.61 -26.34 20.12
N TRP A 179 -11.29 -26.22 20.16
CA TRP A 179 -10.43 -26.43 19.00
C TRP A 179 -9.12 -27.10 19.41
N GLU A 180 -8.54 -27.86 18.48
CA GLU A 180 -7.22 -28.48 18.61
C GLU A 180 -6.48 -28.31 17.30
N GLN A 181 -5.16 -28.13 17.36
CA GLN A 181 -4.31 -28.11 16.18
C GLN A 181 -3.02 -28.91 16.41
N ALA A 182 -2.55 -29.56 15.35
CA ALA A 182 -1.28 -30.25 15.31
C ALA A 182 -0.54 -29.83 14.05
N ALA A 183 0.68 -29.30 14.21
CA ALA A 183 1.54 -28.99 13.09
C ALA A 183 2.01 -30.30 12.42
N THR A 184 2.05 -30.32 11.09
CA THR A 184 2.69 -31.38 10.30
C THR A 184 4.13 -31.00 9.93
N THR A 185 4.50 -29.72 10.11
CA THR A 185 5.82 -29.18 9.82
C THR A 185 6.73 -29.07 11.06
N SER A 186 6.24 -29.41 12.25
CA SER A 186 6.99 -29.39 13.53
C SER A 186 6.27 -30.20 14.61
N ASP A 187 6.87 -30.37 15.79
CA ASP A 187 6.26 -31.07 16.94
C ASP A 187 5.24 -30.21 17.71
N PHE A 188 4.83 -29.07 17.14
CA PHE A 188 3.95 -28.13 17.79
C PHE A 188 2.50 -28.64 17.82
N THR A 189 1.88 -28.60 19.00
CA THR A 189 0.44 -28.80 19.16
C THR A 189 -0.12 -27.71 20.06
N ASP A 190 -1.34 -27.26 19.76
CA ASP A 190 -2.07 -26.33 20.63
C ASP A 190 -3.56 -26.69 20.62
N GLY A 191 -4.35 -26.01 21.43
CA GLY A 191 -5.78 -26.21 21.50
C GLY A 191 -6.38 -25.53 22.71
N GLY A 192 -7.70 -25.50 22.76
CA GLY A 192 -8.45 -24.96 23.88
C GLY A 192 -9.86 -24.56 23.45
N THR A 193 -10.29 -23.36 23.85
CA THR A 193 -11.64 -22.87 23.52
C THR A 193 -11.59 -21.71 22.55
N TYR A 194 -12.68 -21.51 21.80
CA TYR A 194 -12.87 -20.36 20.94
C TYR A 194 -14.26 -19.75 21.10
N ALA A 195 -14.37 -18.46 20.83
CA ALA A 195 -15.62 -17.74 20.69
C ALA A 195 -15.55 -16.81 19.47
N LEU A 196 -16.67 -16.61 18.81
CA LEU A 196 -16.82 -15.65 17.71
C LEU A 196 -17.80 -14.56 18.16
N PRO A 197 -17.33 -13.51 18.87
CA PRO A 197 -18.21 -12.42 19.30
C PRO A 197 -18.98 -11.78 18.14
N ASN A 198 -18.38 -11.77 16.94
CA ASN A 198 -19.01 -11.44 15.68
C ASN A 198 -18.23 -12.09 14.52
N TRP A 199 -18.71 -11.95 13.30
CA TRP A 199 -18.10 -12.58 12.12
C TRP A 199 -16.64 -12.13 11.88
N ALA A 200 -16.26 -10.93 12.31
CA ALA A 200 -14.95 -10.32 12.08
C ALA A 200 -13.96 -10.54 13.23
N ARG A 201 -14.39 -11.15 14.35
CA ARG A 201 -13.55 -11.31 15.54
C ARG A 201 -13.61 -12.73 16.06
N LEU A 202 -12.44 -13.33 16.25
CA LEU A 202 -12.24 -14.62 16.89
C LEU A 202 -11.49 -14.40 18.19
N GLN A 203 -11.96 -15.01 19.27
CA GLN A 203 -11.24 -15.08 20.53
C GLN A 203 -10.87 -16.53 20.78
N THR A 204 -9.59 -16.83 20.98
CA THR A 204 -9.15 -18.15 21.41
C THR A 204 -8.57 -18.07 22.82
N ARG A 205 -8.81 -19.13 23.59
CA ARG A 205 -8.07 -19.43 24.81
C ARG A 205 -7.40 -20.77 24.60
N ALA A 206 -6.14 -20.69 24.20
CA ALA A 206 -5.24 -21.79 23.95
C ALA A 206 -4.57 -22.27 25.25
N ARG A 207 -3.88 -23.41 25.19
CA ARG A 207 -2.94 -23.82 26.25
C ARG A 207 -1.80 -22.81 26.39
N SER A 208 -1.44 -22.16 25.29
CA SER A 208 -0.40 -21.12 25.20
C SER A 208 -0.84 -19.73 25.69
N GLY A 209 -2.14 -19.47 25.88
CA GLY A 209 -2.65 -18.18 26.34
C GLY A 209 -3.96 -17.75 25.67
N MET A 210 -4.33 -16.48 25.82
CA MET A 210 -5.50 -15.91 25.13
C MET A 210 -5.05 -15.12 23.90
N GLY A 211 -5.71 -15.35 22.77
CA GLY A 211 -5.53 -14.60 21.53
C GLY A 211 -6.83 -13.93 21.10
N GLY A 212 -6.79 -12.61 20.92
CA GLY A 212 -7.82 -11.91 20.15
C GLY A 212 -7.39 -11.86 18.69
N TRP A 213 -8.28 -12.18 17.77
CA TRP A 213 -7.98 -12.26 16.35
C TRP A 213 -9.00 -11.45 15.55
N ASN A 214 -8.49 -10.63 14.65
CA ASN A 214 -9.31 -9.92 13.67
C ASN A 214 -9.30 -10.70 12.37
N ARG A 215 -10.48 -10.95 11.80
CA ARG A 215 -10.56 -11.55 10.48
C ARG A 215 -9.94 -10.60 9.47
N ILE A 216 -8.92 -11.07 8.76
CA ILE A 216 -8.46 -10.43 7.55
C ILE A 216 -9.38 -10.92 6.44
N GLN A 217 -10.44 -10.16 6.18
CA GLN A 217 -11.04 -10.17 4.86
C GLN A 217 -10.29 -9.13 4.04
N PRO A 218 -9.30 -9.59 3.29
CA PRO A 218 -9.65 -10.40 2.14
C PRO A 218 -8.66 -11.52 1.85
N ASP A 219 -9.07 -12.39 0.94
CA ASP A 219 -8.12 -13.15 0.14
C ASP A 219 -7.18 -12.13 -0.54
N LEU A 220 -5.99 -11.93 0.06
CA LEU A 220 -4.87 -11.27 -0.59
C LEU A 220 -4.32 -12.25 -1.61
N VAL A 221 -5.08 -12.42 -2.67
CA VAL A 221 -4.71 -13.17 -3.86
C VAL A 221 -4.39 -12.12 -4.91
N LEU A 222 -3.20 -12.23 -5.50
CA LEU A 222 -2.83 -11.41 -6.65
C LEU A 222 -3.66 -11.88 -7.86
N PRO A 223 -4.70 -11.15 -8.28
CA PRO A 223 -5.50 -11.58 -9.41
C PRO A 223 -4.71 -11.34 -10.69
N VAL A 224 -4.76 -12.27 -11.63
CA VAL A 224 -4.06 -12.16 -12.90
C VAL A 224 -5.01 -12.26 -14.09
N ILE A 225 -4.65 -11.58 -15.17
CA ILE A 225 -5.32 -11.69 -16.46
C ILE A 225 -4.29 -11.85 -17.58
N GLU A 226 -4.68 -12.49 -18.67
CA GLU A 226 -3.85 -12.57 -19.86
C GLU A 226 -4.05 -11.32 -20.74
N VAL A 227 -2.98 -10.57 -20.99
CA VAL A 227 -2.97 -9.43 -21.91
C VAL A 227 -1.93 -9.67 -22.99
N SER A 228 -2.39 -9.89 -24.22
CA SER A 228 -1.52 -10.08 -25.38
C SER A 228 -0.51 -11.23 -25.23
N GLY A 229 -0.94 -12.36 -24.66
CA GLY A 229 -0.09 -13.54 -24.46
C GLY A 229 0.81 -13.48 -23.23
N GLN A 230 0.64 -12.48 -22.36
CA GLN A 230 1.37 -12.38 -21.10
C GLN A 230 0.38 -12.36 -19.92
N ILE A 231 0.66 -13.16 -18.90
CA ILE A 231 -0.06 -13.13 -17.62
C ILE A 231 0.44 -11.92 -16.84
N LEU A 232 -0.47 -11.03 -16.46
CA LEU A 232 -0.16 -9.82 -15.69
C LEU A 232 -1.05 -9.72 -14.46
N PRO A 233 -0.54 -9.18 -13.35
CA PRO A 233 -1.38 -8.72 -12.25
C PRO A 233 -2.46 -7.77 -12.73
N SER A 234 -3.62 -7.87 -12.10
CA SER A 234 -4.80 -7.04 -12.30
C SER A 234 -5.44 -6.72 -10.96
N GLY A 235 -6.38 -5.77 -10.92
CA GLY A 235 -7.06 -5.38 -9.69
C GLY A 235 -6.11 -4.89 -8.61
N LEU A 236 -4.96 -4.30 -9.01
CA LEU A 236 -3.96 -3.80 -8.07
C LEU A 236 -4.51 -2.67 -7.19
N PRO A 237 -5.36 -1.73 -7.66
CA PRO A 237 -5.98 -0.73 -6.79
C PRO A 237 -6.80 -1.35 -5.65
N GLU A 238 -7.64 -2.33 -5.96
CA GLU A 238 -8.47 -3.02 -4.97
C GLU A 238 -7.61 -3.89 -4.04
N LEU A 239 -6.58 -4.57 -4.58
CA LEU A 239 -5.62 -5.33 -3.77
C LEU A 239 -4.86 -4.42 -2.81
N ALA A 240 -4.40 -3.26 -3.28
CA ALA A 240 -3.67 -2.28 -2.49
C ALA A 240 -4.52 -1.69 -1.36
N SER A 241 -5.79 -1.36 -1.64
CA SER A 241 -6.75 -0.89 -0.62
C SER A 241 -6.94 -1.94 0.48
N ARG A 242 -7.05 -3.21 0.07
CA ARG A 242 -7.21 -4.35 0.96
C ARG A 242 -5.96 -4.65 1.79
N ALA A 243 -4.80 -4.68 1.15
CA ALA A 243 -3.50 -4.86 1.80
C ALA A 243 -3.18 -3.71 2.76
N ARG A 244 -3.65 -2.49 2.48
CA ARG A 244 -3.53 -1.34 3.38
C ARG A 244 -4.26 -1.56 4.71
N MET A 245 -5.40 -2.25 4.70
CA MET A 245 -6.07 -2.62 5.95
C MET A 245 -5.19 -3.54 6.82
N VAL A 246 -4.48 -4.47 6.18
CA VAL A 246 -3.51 -5.37 6.85
C VAL A 246 -2.26 -4.61 7.29
N ALA A 247 -1.72 -3.71 6.47
CA ALA A 247 -0.59 -2.87 6.88
C ALA A 247 -0.95 -1.98 8.08
N ARG A 248 -2.20 -1.53 8.18
CA ARG A 248 -2.67 -0.69 9.30
C ARG A 248 -2.82 -1.41 10.63
N THR A 249 -2.86 -2.73 10.63
CA THR A 249 -2.74 -3.50 11.88
C THR A 249 -1.30 -3.55 12.38
N TRP A 250 -0.32 -3.35 11.47
CA TRP A 250 1.06 -3.17 11.87
C TRP A 250 1.28 -1.80 12.50
N ARG A 251 0.90 -0.74 11.78
CA ARG A 251 0.93 0.64 12.26
C ARG A 251 -0.31 1.37 11.79
N PRO A 252 -1.10 2.03 12.67
CA PRO A 252 -2.32 2.72 12.26
C PRO A 252 -2.12 3.78 11.17
N ASP A 253 -0.93 4.37 11.11
CA ASP A 253 -0.49 5.37 10.13
C ASP A 253 0.26 4.78 8.92
N ALA A 254 0.21 3.46 8.70
CA ALA A 254 0.85 2.86 7.54
C ALA A 254 0.26 3.39 6.23
N GLU A 255 1.14 3.90 5.37
CA GLU A 255 0.83 4.46 4.05
C GLU A 255 1.53 3.62 2.97
N LEU A 256 0.80 3.31 1.90
CA LEU A 256 1.37 2.62 0.73
C LEU A 256 2.23 3.63 -0.04
N VAL A 257 3.47 3.28 -0.34
CA VAL A 257 4.42 4.18 -1.02
C VAL A 257 5.05 3.59 -2.27
N GLY A 258 4.92 2.27 -2.47
CA GLY A 258 5.42 1.57 -3.66
C GLY A 258 4.61 0.32 -3.97
N ILE A 259 4.43 0.01 -5.26
CA ILE A 259 3.99 -1.29 -5.75
C ILE A 259 5.01 -1.76 -6.79
N GLU A 260 5.58 -2.94 -6.60
CA GLU A 260 6.51 -3.52 -7.53
C GLU A 260 6.00 -4.89 -8.01
N PHE A 261 6.08 -5.12 -9.32
CA PHE A 261 5.86 -6.42 -9.94
C PHE A 261 7.11 -6.77 -10.74
N GLU A 262 7.67 -7.95 -10.48
CA GLU A 262 8.79 -8.51 -11.24
C GLU A 262 8.34 -9.85 -11.81
N GLN A 263 8.40 -9.98 -13.13
CA GLN A 263 8.18 -11.26 -13.78
C GLN A 263 9.47 -12.08 -13.65
N ARG A 264 9.51 -12.98 -12.67
CA ARG A 264 10.63 -13.91 -12.54
C ARG A 264 10.60 -14.94 -13.67
N ASP A 265 11.75 -15.20 -14.27
CA ASP A 265 11.92 -16.25 -15.28
C ASP A 265 11.40 -17.59 -14.73
N SER A 266 10.46 -18.19 -15.45
CA SER A 266 9.82 -19.47 -15.11
C SER A 266 10.80 -20.65 -14.97
N ASN A 267 12.05 -20.47 -15.36
CA ASN A 267 13.12 -21.46 -15.23
C ASN A 267 13.66 -21.58 -13.80
N GLN A 268 13.35 -20.63 -12.91
CA GLN A 268 13.52 -20.84 -11.48
C GLN A 268 12.34 -21.66 -10.99
N TRP A 269 12.61 -22.86 -10.47
CA TRP A 269 11.62 -23.90 -10.14
C TRP A 269 10.48 -23.49 -9.17
N ASN A 270 10.50 -22.26 -8.64
CA ASN A 270 9.46 -21.67 -7.78
C ASN A 270 9.17 -20.19 -8.13
N ALA A 271 9.43 -19.74 -9.35
CA ALA A 271 9.06 -18.39 -9.79
C ALA A 271 7.54 -18.28 -9.80
N LYS A 272 6.98 -17.68 -8.75
CA LYS A 272 5.59 -17.22 -8.72
C LYS A 272 5.56 -15.78 -9.18
N ASP A 273 4.52 -15.42 -9.90
CA ASP A 273 4.20 -14.02 -10.14
C ASP A 273 3.82 -13.41 -8.77
N GLU A 274 4.60 -12.42 -8.34
CA GLU A 274 4.50 -11.80 -7.03
C GLU A 274 4.42 -10.27 -7.21
N ALA A 275 3.59 -9.64 -6.39
CA ALA A 275 3.57 -8.19 -6.23
C ALA A 275 4.08 -7.82 -4.84
N GLU A 276 5.04 -6.92 -4.76
CA GLU A 276 5.50 -6.31 -3.52
C GLU A 276 4.80 -4.98 -3.30
N LEU A 277 4.13 -4.85 -2.16
CA LEU A 277 3.51 -3.61 -1.71
C LEU A 277 4.36 -3.05 -0.56
N ARG A 278 4.92 -1.86 -0.75
CA ARG A 278 5.79 -1.19 0.21
C ARG A 278 5.01 -0.15 0.99
N TYR A 279 5.11 -0.22 2.31
CA TYR A 279 4.46 0.68 3.24
C TYR A 279 5.48 1.37 4.15
N VAL A 280 5.16 2.60 4.55
CA VAL A 280 5.92 3.37 5.54
C VAL A 280 4.97 3.83 6.65
N SER A 281 5.46 3.88 7.89
CA SER A 281 4.78 4.57 9.00
C SER A 281 5.47 5.93 9.20
N PRO A 282 4.86 7.06 8.77
CA PRO A 282 5.47 8.37 8.89
C PRO A 282 5.84 8.75 10.33
N ALA A 283 5.08 8.30 11.33
CA ALA A 283 5.34 8.61 12.73
C ALA A 283 6.57 7.89 13.28
N SER A 284 6.88 6.69 12.78
CA SER A 284 7.98 5.87 13.30
C SER A 284 9.21 5.79 12.37
N GLY A 285 9.05 6.16 11.10
CA GLY A 285 10.05 5.92 10.06
C GLY A 285 10.25 4.44 9.70
N GLY A 286 9.42 3.54 10.23
CA GLY A 286 9.50 2.11 9.94
C GLY A 286 8.95 1.77 8.55
N GLY A 287 9.47 0.70 7.96
CA GLY A 287 9.03 0.14 6.69
C GLY A 287 8.40 -1.24 6.84
N LEU A 288 7.43 -1.54 5.97
CA LEU A 288 6.81 -2.85 5.83
C LEU A 288 6.71 -3.18 4.34
N VAL A 289 7.30 -4.30 3.94
CA VAL A 289 7.13 -4.87 2.60
C VAL A 289 6.18 -6.03 2.70
N MET A 290 5.14 -6.06 1.87
CA MET A 290 4.18 -7.15 1.78
C MET A 290 4.25 -7.77 0.39
N THR A 291 4.67 -9.03 0.31
CA THR A 291 4.75 -9.79 -0.94
C THR A 291 3.49 -10.65 -1.06
N ILE A 292 2.79 -10.53 -2.18
CA ILE A 292 1.52 -11.21 -2.45
C ILE A 292 1.65 -11.99 -3.77
N ALA A 293 1.42 -13.30 -3.71
CA ALA A 293 1.51 -14.20 -4.86
C ALA A 293 0.13 -14.55 -5.44
N THR A 294 0.13 -15.12 -6.66
CA THR A 294 -1.09 -15.54 -7.38
C THR A 294 -1.83 -16.72 -6.75
N ASP A 295 -1.16 -17.53 -5.94
CA ASP A 295 -1.76 -18.65 -5.23
C ASP A 295 -2.34 -18.26 -3.86
N GLY A 296 -2.36 -16.96 -3.55
CA GLY A 296 -2.83 -16.42 -2.28
C GLY A 296 -1.82 -16.55 -1.14
N THR A 297 -0.62 -17.06 -1.39
CA THR A 297 0.46 -16.95 -0.41
C THR A 297 0.90 -15.50 -0.33
N TRP A 298 1.07 -15.01 0.90
CA TRP A 298 1.64 -13.69 1.14
C TRP A 298 2.44 -13.70 2.43
N PHE A 299 3.44 -12.83 2.50
CA PHE A 299 4.25 -12.63 3.69
C PHE A 299 4.62 -11.15 3.78
N PHE A 300 5.13 -10.74 4.94
CA PHE A 300 5.66 -9.40 5.11
C PHE A 300 6.99 -9.42 5.83
N ALA A 301 7.83 -8.44 5.51
CA ALA A 301 9.10 -8.19 6.15
C ALA A 301 9.13 -6.75 6.68
N HIS A 302 9.71 -6.57 7.86
CA HIS A 302 10.12 -5.25 8.30
C HIS A 302 11.46 -4.94 7.67
N ASP A 303 11.59 -3.77 7.06
CA ASP A 303 12.81 -3.37 6.40
C ASP A 303 13.12 -1.90 6.70
N VAL A 304 14.41 -1.56 6.57
CA VAL A 304 14.86 -0.17 6.66
C VAL A 304 14.33 0.54 5.42
N VAL A 305 13.57 1.62 5.63
CA VAL A 305 13.01 2.41 4.54
C VAL A 305 14.15 2.97 3.69
N ASN A 306 14.38 2.34 2.54
CA ASN A 306 15.33 2.77 1.51
C ASN A 306 14.61 3.06 0.18
N TRP A 307 13.27 3.08 0.20
CA TRP A 307 12.38 3.40 -0.92
C TRP A 307 11.70 4.77 -0.70
N GLY A 308 10.96 5.25 -1.70
CA GLY A 308 10.25 6.53 -1.64
C GLY A 308 9.24 6.62 -0.49
N SER A 309 8.98 7.82 0.04
CA SER A 309 8.05 8.05 1.15
C SER A 309 6.71 8.67 0.73
N GLY A 310 6.54 8.98 -0.55
CA GLY A 310 5.32 9.60 -1.05
C GLY A 310 4.16 8.60 -1.10
N ALA A 311 3.08 8.90 -0.39
CA ALA A 311 1.90 8.05 -0.34
C ALA A 311 1.21 7.93 -1.71
N ILE A 312 0.94 6.69 -2.12
CA ILE A 312 0.17 6.36 -3.32
C ILE A 312 -1.33 6.53 -3.01
N PRO A 313 -2.07 7.34 -3.79
CA PRO A 313 -3.51 7.51 -3.63
C PRO A 313 -4.26 6.20 -3.92
N ASP A 314 -5.50 6.07 -3.45
CA ASP A 314 -6.32 4.86 -3.72
C ASP A 314 -6.71 4.71 -5.20
N GLY A 315 -6.71 5.81 -5.95
CA GLY A 315 -7.01 5.84 -7.38
C GLY A 315 -5.73 5.91 -8.22
N PHE A 316 -5.37 4.80 -8.87
CA PHE A 316 -4.30 4.73 -9.86
C PHE A 316 -4.66 3.74 -10.97
N LEU A 317 -4.00 3.88 -12.11
CA LEU A 317 -4.21 3.06 -13.28
C LEU A 317 -3.65 1.65 -13.03
N ASP A 318 -4.46 0.62 -13.30
CA ASP A 318 -4.07 -0.77 -13.10
C ASP A 318 -3.05 -1.24 -14.15
N LEU A 319 -2.19 -2.20 -13.79
CA LEU A 319 -1.06 -2.63 -14.62
C LEU A 319 -1.45 -3.10 -16.03
N PRO A 320 -2.56 -3.81 -16.27
CA PRO A 320 -2.97 -4.20 -17.61
C PRO A 320 -3.24 -3.01 -18.55
N ALA A 321 -3.85 -1.94 -18.01
CA ALA A 321 -4.13 -0.72 -18.77
C ALA A 321 -2.85 0.06 -19.06
N VAL A 322 -1.96 0.16 -18.06
CA VAL A 322 -0.63 0.78 -18.18
C VAL A 322 0.21 0.04 -19.23
N TRP A 323 0.20 -1.29 -19.21
CA TRP A 323 0.92 -2.12 -20.18
C TRP A 323 0.42 -1.90 -21.61
N ALA A 324 -0.90 -1.82 -21.81
CA ALA A 324 -1.47 -1.54 -23.12
C ALA A 324 -0.98 -0.20 -23.69
N ILE A 325 -0.86 0.83 -22.85
CA ILE A 325 -0.32 2.15 -23.25
C ILE A 325 1.18 2.07 -23.51
N ALA A 326 1.96 1.42 -22.64
CA ALA A 326 3.41 1.31 -22.80
C ALA A 326 3.80 0.65 -24.14
N ARG A 327 3.01 -0.33 -24.60
CA ARG A 327 3.19 -0.97 -25.91
C ARG A 327 2.96 -0.02 -27.08
N GLN A 328 2.01 0.91 -26.98
CA GLN A 328 1.81 1.96 -27.99
C GLN A 328 3.04 2.89 -28.09
N HIS A 329 3.82 2.98 -27.02
CA HIS A 329 5.07 3.73 -26.95
C HIS A 329 6.33 2.87 -27.19
N GLY A 330 6.19 1.69 -27.80
CA GLY A 330 7.30 0.89 -28.31
C GLY A 330 7.91 -0.09 -27.31
N LEU A 331 7.31 -0.30 -26.13
CA LEU A 331 7.78 -1.33 -25.20
C LEU A 331 7.40 -2.73 -25.76
N VAL A 332 8.39 -3.63 -25.83
CA VAL A 332 8.24 -4.95 -26.46
C VAL A 332 8.04 -6.01 -25.38
N PRO A 333 7.12 -6.98 -25.54
CA PRO A 333 6.98 -8.09 -24.59
C PRO A 333 8.24 -8.99 -24.53
N PRO A 334 8.47 -9.68 -23.40
CA PRO A 334 7.65 -9.66 -22.17
C PRO A 334 7.92 -8.41 -21.30
N LEU A 335 6.93 -7.99 -20.50
CA LEU A 335 7.16 -7.08 -19.38
C LEU A 335 8.04 -7.79 -18.34
N ALA A 336 9.24 -7.25 -18.08
CA ALA A 336 10.16 -7.81 -17.09
C ALA A 336 9.86 -7.26 -15.69
N ARG A 337 9.59 -5.96 -15.58
CA ARG A 337 9.34 -5.29 -14.30
C ARG A 337 8.40 -4.11 -14.47
N ALA A 338 7.56 -3.88 -13.48
CA ALA A 338 6.73 -2.69 -13.33
C ALA A 338 6.82 -2.16 -11.90
N ASP A 339 7.06 -0.87 -11.74
CA ASP A 339 7.18 -0.19 -10.45
C ASP A 339 6.27 1.05 -10.44
N LEU A 340 5.38 1.15 -9.45
CA LEU A 340 4.53 2.31 -9.20
C LEU A 340 5.00 2.97 -7.90
N GLN A 341 5.38 4.24 -7.98
CA GLN A 341 5.69 5.04 -6.80
C GLN A 341 5.49 6.54 -7.08
N VAL A 342 5.52 7.33 -6.01
CA VAL A 342 5.52 8.80 -6.11
C VAL A 342 6.97 9.30 -6.24
N TRP A 343 7.29 9.86 -7.40
CA TRP A 343 8.58 10.43 -7.74
C TRP A 343 8.61 11.94 -7.49
N GLN A 344 9.80 12.50 -7.24
CA GLN A 344 10.02 13.94 -7.06
C GLN A 344 11.15 14.45 -7.98
N PRO A 345 10.94 14.49 -9.31
CA PRO A 345 11.95 15.01 -10.24
C PRO A 345 12.12 16.55 -10.18
N GLY A 346 11.39 17.23 -9.30
CA GLY A 346 11.40 18.69 -9.12
C GLY A 346 10.47 19.10 -7.97
N ASP A 347 9.83 20.26 -8.07
CA ASP A 347 9.00 20.83 -6.99
C ASP A 347 7.66 20.10 -6.76
N ALA A 348 7.19 19.34 -7.74
CA ALA A 348 5.90 18.66 -7.69
C ALA A 348 6.06 17.13 -7.67
N PRO A 349 5.43 16.42 -6.71
CA PRO A 349 5.42 14.96 -6.72
C PRO A 349 4.57 14.44 -7.88
N ILE A 350 5.04 13.37 -8.52
CA ILE A 350 4.38 12.71 -9.65
C ILE A 350 4.22 11.23 -9.33
N LEU A 351 2.98 10.74 -9.30
CA LEU A 351 2.73 9.31 -9.26
C LEU A 351 3.04 8.74 -10.64
N ALA A 352 3.96 7.78 -10.74
CA ALA A 352 4.33 7.21 -12.04
C ALA A 352 4.56 5.72 -11.98
N TRP A 353 4.11 5.05 -13.04
CA TRP A 353 4.53 3.71 -13.41
C TRP A 353 5.83 3.76 -14.20
N ARG A 354 6.81 2.94 -13.83
CA ARG A 354 8.00 2.63 -14.63
C ARG A 354 7.93 1.18 -15.06
N LEU A 355 7.90 0.96 -16.36
CA LEU A 355 7.85 -0.37 -16.97
C LEU A 355 9.15 -0.62 -17.70
N SER A 356 9.68 -1.83 -17.58
CA SER A 356 10.85 -2.26 -18.35
C SER A 356 10.66 -3.62 -19.00
N SER A 357 11.33 -3.78 -20.13
CA SER A 357 11.45 -5.04 -20.86
C SER A 357 12.91 -5.36 -21.08
N ASP A 358 13.25 -6.64 -20.97
CA ASP A 358 14.59 -7.14 -21.26
C ASP A 358 14.87 -7.27 -22.77
N ARG A 359 13.86 -6.98 -23.61
CA ARG A 359 13.95 -7.06 -25.07
C ARG A 359 13.69 -5.72 -25.73
N GLY A 360 14.29 -5.54 -26.91
CA GLY A 360 14.10 -4.37 -27.76
C GLY A 360 15.09 -3.24 -27.51
N GLU A 361 15.06 -2.24 -28.41
CA GLU A 361 15.88 -1.03 -28.33
C GLU A 361 15.43 -0.12 -27.18
N LYS A 362 14.11 -0.02 -26.97
CA LYS A 362 13.52 0.73 -25.87
C LYS A 362 13.29 -0.17 -24.67
N ARG A 363 14.17 -0.07 -23.67
CA ARG A 363 14.16 -0.92 -22.46
C ARG A 363 13.20 -0.46 -21.37
N GLY A 364 12.65 0.76 -21.46
CA GLY A 364 11.70 1.23 -20.46
C GLY A 364 10.84 2.41 -20.91
N VAL A 365 9.72 2.57 -20.21
CA VAL A 365 8.74 3.64 -20.39
C VAL A 365 8.26 4.08 -19.01
N SER A 366 8.10 5.40 -18.83
CA SER A 366 7.47 5.99 -17.65
C SER A 366 6.10 6.56 -18.03
N LEU A 367 5.06 6.21 -17.29
CA LEU A 367 3.69 6.65 -17.52
C LEU A 367 3.13 7.29 -16.24
N ASP A 368 2.31 8.32 -16.39
CA ASP A 368 1.55 8.91 -15.29
C ASP A 368 0.65 7.85 -14.65
N GLY A 369 0.70 7.76 -13.32
CA GLY A 369 0.02 6.72 -12.57
C GLY A 369 -1.50 6.86 -12.52
N VAL A 370 -2.07 7.99 -12.95
CA VAL A 370 -3.52 8.24 -12.92
C VAL A 370 -4.11 8.20 -14.34
N GLY A 371 -3.56 8.99 -15.25
CA GLY A 371 -4.03 9.16 -16.62
C GLY A 371 -3.28 8.32 -17.65
N GLY A 372 -2.15 7.70 -17.29
CA GLY A 372 -1.35 6.88 -18.20
C GLY A 372 -0.61 7.68 -19.28
N THR A 373 -0.52 9.01 -19.18
CA THR A 373 0.21 9.83 -20.15
C THR A 373 1.71 9.54 -20.09
N LEU A 374 2.39 9.51 -21.25
CA LEU A 374 3.84 9.34 -21.31
C LEU A 374 4.55 10.47 -20.55
N LEU A 375 5.42 10.09 -19.62
CA LEU A 375 6.30 11.01 -18.91
C LEU A 375 7.67 10.99 -19.58
N GLU A 376 8.06 12.12 -20.14
CA GLU A 376 9.38 12.31 -20.74
C GLU A 376 10.41 12.75 -19.69
N GLY A 377 11.66 12.31 -19.86
CA GLY A 377 12.76 12.66 -18.98
C GLY A 377 13.03 11.64 -17.88
N ASP A 378 13.96 11.99 -17.00
CA ASP A 378 14.39 11.16 -15.89
C ASP A 378 13.60 11.50 -14.62
N LEU A 379 12.68 10.61 -14.25
CA LEU A 379 11.87 10.76 -13.03
C LEU A 379 12.69 10.56 -11.74
N SER A 380 13.79 9.82 -11.82
CA SER A 380 14.58 9.48 -10.64
C SER A 380 15.56 10.58 -10.24
N GLY A 381 15.80 11.55 -11.13
CA GLY A 381 16.90 12.51 -11.01
C GLY A 381 18.29 11.86 -11.10
N TYR A 382 18.38 10.53 -11.25
CA TYR A 382 19.63 9.78 -11.33
C TYR A 382 20.52 10.26 -12.48
N VAL A 383 19.97 10.47 -13.67
CA VAL A 383 20.70 10.98 -14.84
C VAL A 383 21.24 12.38 -14.56
N ALA A 384 20.45 13.24 -13.93
CA ALA A 384 20.91 14.58 -13.54
C ALA A 384 22.04 14.51 -12.51
N ALA A 385 21.87 13.71 -11.45
CA ALA A 385 22.88 13.49 -10.42
C ALA A 385 24.16 12.87 -10.99
N TYR A 386 24.02 11.84 -11.85
CA TYR A 386 25.11 11.17 -12.53
C TYR A 386 25.89 12.14 -13.43
N ASN A 387 25.18 12.96 -14.22
CA ASN A 387 25.80 13.98 -15.06
C ASN A 387 26.53 15.04 -14.22
N ALA A 388 25.96 15.46 -13.09
CA ALA A 388 26.62 16.38 -12.17
C ALA A 388 27.90 15.77 -11.56
N GLN A 389 27.86 14.49 -11.16
CA GLN A 389 29.04 13.76 -10.69
C GLN A 389 30.13 13.67 -11.76
N TRP A 390 29.76 13.35 -13.01
CA TRP A 390 30.71 13.32 -14.13
C TRP A 390 31.30 14.69 -14.45
N GLN A 391 30.50 15.75 -14.38
CA GLN A 391 31.00 17.12 -14.57
C GLN A 391 31.99 17.51 -13.48
N ALA A 392 31.68 17.21 -12.21
CA ALA A 392 32.58 17.44 -11.09
C ALA A 392 33.90 16.66 -11.23
N ALA A 393 33.82 15.37 -11.63
CA ALA A 393 34.99 14.55 -11.89
C ALA A 393 35.84 15.09 -13.05
N ALA A 394 35.19 15.51 -14.15
CA ALA A 394 35.86 16.12 -15.29
C ALA A 394 36.54 17.45 -14.92
N GLU A 395 35.92 18.27 -14.07
CA GLU A 395 36.54 19.49 -13.54
C GLU A 395 37.73 19.20 -12.63
N GLY A 396 37.63 18.19 -11.76
CA GLY A 396 38.75 17.73 -10.94
C GLY A 396 39.95 17.32 -11.80
N LEU A 397 39.71 16.51 -12.84
CA LEU A 397 40.74 16.13 -13.81
C LEU A 397 41.31 17.35 -14.54
N ARG A 398 40.48 18.31 -14.97
CA ARG A 398 40.98 19.54 -15.61
C ARG A 398 41.84 20.38 -14.68
N ARG A 399 41.56 20.41 -13.37
CA ARG A 399 42.41 21.10 -12.38
C ARG A 399 43.73 20.38 -12.18
N LEU A 400 43.72 19.05 -12.14
CA LEU A 400 44.93 18.24 -12.01
C LEU A 400 45.86 18.40 -13.23
N PHE A 401 45.30 18.44 -14.43
CA PHE A 401 46.04 18.63 -15.69
C PHE A 401 46.20 20.09 -16.11
N ALA A 402 45.69 21.06 -15.35
CA ALA A 402 45.94 22.45 -15.63
C ALA A 402 47.46 22.66 -15.51
N PRO A 403 48.14 23.17 -16.56
CA PRO A 403 49.58 23.37 -16.50
C PRO A 403 49.86 24.21 -15.27
N ALA A 404 50.69 23.68 -14.36
CA ALA A 404 51.11 24.37 -13.15
C ALA A 404 51.55 25.75 -13.59
N ARG A 405 50.68 26.75 -13.38
CA ARG A 405 50.99 28.12 -13.77
C ARG A 405 52.26 28.41 -13.02
N GLN A 406 53.36 28.53 -13.78
CA GLN A 406 54.66 28.83 -13.23
C GLN A 406 54.44 29.97 -12.25
N ALA A 407 54.66 29.69 -10.97
CA ALA A 407 54.86 30.72 -9.97
C ALA A 407 56.20 31.39 -10.33
N SER A 408 56.22 32.12 -11.44
CA SER A 408 57.29 33.02 -11.84
C SER A 408 57.15 34.26 -10.97
N GLY A 409 57.55 34.09 -9.72
CA GLY A 409 57.55 35.08 -8.66
C GLY A 409 58.58 34.72 -7.61
N TRP A 410 59.72 34.16 -8.02
CA TRP A 410 60.96 34.28 -7.25
C TRP A 410 61.35 35.76 -7.24
N SER A 411 60.76 36.53 -6.31
CA SER A 411 61.39 37.77 -5.87
C SER A 411 62.59 37.38 -5.03
N SER A 412 63.77 37.53 -5.59
CA SER A 412 65.04 37.56 -4.86
C SER A 412 64.98 38.69 -3.82
N GLY A 413 64.64 38.34 -2.58
CA GLY A 413 64.66 39.24 -1.42
C GLY A 413 65.53 38.61 -0.34
N SER A 414 66.58 39.33 0.02
CA SER A 414 67.71 38.95 0.85
C SER A 414 67.41 38.24 2.18
N SER A 415 68.28 37.28 2.48
CA SER A 415 68.78 36.88 3.79
C SER A 415 68.56 37.86 4.94
N GLY A 416 67.85 37.41 5.98
CA GLY A 416 67.84 37.99 7.32
C GLY A 416 67.65 36.86 8.32
N TRP A 417 68.76 36.38 8.90
CA TRP A 417 68.75 35.49 10.04
C TRP A 417 68.37 36.32 11.26
N ASP A 418 67.22 36.05 11.88
CA ASP A 418 66.98 36.45 13.26
C ASP A 418 66.24 35.34 14.01
N SER A 419 67.02 34.69 14.86
CA SER A 419 66.60 33.88 16.00
C SER A 419 66.05 34.79 17.11
N GLY A 420 64.81 34.56 17.55
CA GLY A 420 64.19 35.33 18.61
C GLY A 420 63.02 34.61 19.27
N SER A 421 63.19 34.30 20.54
CA SER A 421 62.37 33.47 21.42
C SER A 421 61.02 34.07 21.85
N SER A 422 60.12 33.16 22.24
CA SER A 422 59.20 33.21 23.41
C SER A 422 57.96 34.12 23.46
N SER A 423 56.83 33.42 23.70
CA SER A 423 55.79 33.62 24.75
C SER A 423 54.59 34.58 24.57
N SER A 424 53.47 34.02 25.02
CA SER A 424 52.28 34.60 25.70
C SER A 424 51.14 35.27 24.91
N SER A 425 50.03 34.53 24.88
CA SER A 425 48.65 34.90 25.28
C SER A 425 48.10 36.31 24.96
N SER A 426 46.96 36.35 24.27
CA SER A 426 45.73 36.97 24.81
C SER A 426 44.51 36.77 23.91
N SER A 427 43.38 36.71 24.60
CA SER A 427 41.98 36.55 24.21
C SER A 427 41.39 37.66 23.33
N SER A 428 40.48 37.28 22.42
CA SER A 428 39.21 38.00 22.12
C SER A 428 38.34 37.07 21.26
N SER A 429 37.20 36.60 21.78
CA SER A 429 35.87 37.17 21.56
C SER A 429 35.28 36.79 20.20
N SER A 430 34.52 35.70 20.22
CA SER A 430 33.23 35.49 19.53
C SER A 430 32.77 36.59 18.57
N ASP A 431 32.53 36.23 17.29
CA ASP A 431 31.17 36.29 16.75
C ASP A 431 30.95 35.54 15.43
N SER A 432 29.82 34.82 15.42
CA SER A 432 28.89 34.46 14.33
C SER A 432 29.36 33.91 12.96
N GLY A 433 28.83 32.71 12.64
CA GLY A 433 28.16 32.52 11.35
C GLY A 433 28.60 31.39 10.43
N SER A 434 29.04 30.22 10.92
CA SER A 434 29.19 29.04 10.06
C SER A 434 27.83 28.36 9.86
N SER A 435 27.17 28.71 8.76
CA SER A 435 26.04 27.98 8.20
C SER A 435 26.43 26.51 8.00
N SER A 436 25.81 25.62 8.77
CA SER A 436 25.86 24.18 8.60
C SER A 436 25.12 23.79 7.32
N SER A 437 25.81 23.81 6.18
CA SER A 437 25.39 23.09 4.98
C SER A 437 25.80 21.63 5.12
N SER A 438 25.19 20.90 6.05
CA SER A 438 25.28 19.44 6.10
C SER A 438 24.24 18.87 5.14
N GLY A 439 24.55 18.95 3.85
CA GLY A 439 23.83 18.30 2.76
C GLY A 439 24.85 17.63 1.86
N TYR A 440 25.63 16.69 2.42
CA TYR A 440 26.52 15.87 1.62
C TYR A 440 25.70 14.69 1.09
N ASP A 441 25.68 14.59 -0.23
CA ASP A 441 24.85 13.66 -1.00
C ASP A 441 25.25 12.22 -0.68
N THR A 442 24.34 11.44 -0.09
CA THR A 442 24.57 10.04 0.30
C THR A 442 25.02 9.19 -0.89
N ALA A 443 24.66 9.59 -2.11
CA ALA A 443 25.13 8.98 -3.35
C ALA A 443 26.64 9.13 -3.58
N SER A 444 27.25 10.28 -3.21
CA SER A 444 28.71 10.47 -3.32
C SER A 444 29.48 9.76 -2.21
N GLN A 445 28.83 9.42 -1.10
CA GLN A 445 29.42 8.61 -0.03
C GLN A 445 29.37 7.12 -0.37
N ASN A 446 28.28 6.67 -1.01
CA ASN A 446 28.09 5.27 -1.39
C ASN A 446 29.06 4.79 -2.48
N SER A 447 29.59 5.69 -3.32
CA SER A 447 30.60 5.33 -4.34
C SER A 447 31.98 4.99 -3.77
N TRP A 448 32.23 5.30 -2.49
CA TRP A 448 33.53 5.06 -1.83
C TRP A 448 33.61 3.70 -1.12
N GLY A 449 32.57 2.87 -1.27
CA GLY A 449 32.38 1.65 -0.50
C GLY A 449 32.01 2.00 0.94
N ALA A 450 31.04 1.28 1.51
CA ALA A 450 30.66 1.45 2.91
C ALA A 450 31.85 1.08 3.82
N GLY A 451 32.70 2.05 4.17
CA GLY A 451 33.81 1.82 5.09
C GLY A 451 34.97 2.83 5.09
N ASP A 452 35.24 3.57 4.01
CA ASP A 452 36.45 4.43 3.95
C ASP A 452 36.13 5.93 3.94
N MET A 453 35.40 6.36 4.98
CA MET A 453 34.98 7.76 5.11
C MET A 453 36.11 8.72 5.46
N ASP A 454 37.19 8.19 6.02
CA ASP A 454 38.38 8.98 6.26
C ASP A 454 39.15 9.23 4.95
N ALA A 455 39.23 8.27 4.02
CA ALA A 455 39.81 8.50 2.69
C ALA A 455 39.00 9.53 1.89
N TYR A 456 37.67 9.42 1.91
CA TYR A 456 36.78 10.41 1.28
C TYR A 456 37.06 11.83 1.80
N ASN A 457 37.09 11.99 3.13
CA ASN A 457 37.34 13.29 3.75
C ASN A 457 38.73 13.84 3.41
N ARG A 458 39.77 13.00 3.39
CA ARG A 458 41.14 13.39 3.04
C ARG A 458 41.30 13.82 1.58
N ILE A 459 40.66 13.13 0.65
CA ILE A 459 40.67 13.50 -0.77
C ILE A 459 39.93 14.82 -0.98
N GLN A 460 38.78 15.00 -0.35
CA GLN A 460 38.00 16.25 -0.45
C GLN A 460 38.73 17.44 0.21
N SER A 461 39.44 17.23 1.32
CA SER A 461 40.23 18.28 1.97
C SER A 461 41.55 18.60 1.25
N GLY A 462 41.86 17.94 0.13
CA GLY A 462 43.10 18.13 -0.61
C GLY A 462 44.34 17.60 0.11
N THR A 463 44.16 16.66 1.04
CA THR A 463 45.23 16.02 1.80
C THR A 463 45.21 14.49 1.61
N PRO A 464 45.20 13.96 0.36
CA PRO A 464 45.19 12.53 0.16
C PRO A 464 46.52 11.91 0.57
N THR A 465 46.47 10.70 1.11
CA THR A 465 47.65 9.85 1.29
C THR A 465 47.98 9.09 0.00
N GLY A 466 49.17 8.51 -0.08
CA GLY A 466 49.55 7.65 -1.21
C GLY A 466 48.63 6.44 -1.38
N ASP A 467 48.14 5.86 -0.28
CA ASP A 467 47.18 4.75 -0.30
C ASP A 467 45.81 5.19 -0.81
N ASP A 468 45.38 6.41 -0.45
CA ASP A 468 44.13 6.98 -0.95
C ASP A 468 44.19 7.13 -2.48
N CYS A 469 45.31 7.63 -3.01
CA CYS A 469 45.48 7.79 -4.46
C CYS A 469 45.68 6.47 -5.20
N TYR A 470 46.34 5.49 -4.58
CA TYR A 470 46.48 4.16 -5.16
C TYR A 470 45.13 3.44 -5.27
N ARG A 471 44.25 3.57 -4.26
CA ARG A 471 42.94 2.90 -4.24
C ARG A 471 41.88 3.61 -5.07
N TYR A 472 41.85 4.93 -5.04
CA TYR A 472 40.73 5.71 -5.57
C TYR A 472 41.08 6.60 -6.76
N GLY A 473 42.34 6.63 -7.17
CA GLY A 473 42.81 7.44 -8.28
C GLY A 473 42.75 8.92 -7.95
N CYS A 474 43.82 9.43 -7.33
CA CYS A 474 44.27 10.80 -7.57
C CYS A 474 45.38 10.76 -8.64
#